data_AF-A0A2T4X0B7-F1
#
_entry.id   AF-A0A2T4X0B7-F1
#
_cell.length_a   1.000
_cell.length_b   1.000
_cell.length_c   1.000
_cell.angle_alpha   90.00
_cell.angle_beta   90.00
_cell.angle_gamma   90.00
#
_symmetry.space_group_name_H-M   'P 1'
#
loop_
_entity.id
_entity.type
_entity.pdbx_description
1 polymer ?
#
loop_
_entity_poly.entity_id
_entity_poly.type
_entity_poly.pdbx_seq_one_letter_code
_entity_poly.pdbx_strand_id
1 'polypeptide(L)'
;MGDQERKFLVLFDLLDKQEVYNEALLLEKLPGKTSKSKLANLKRHLFKQLLTSLRLTSINKQIDIEIREQLDFARILYNKGLYMESLRLLERVKSLAIEHHQDILHLEIIEFQKLIESRHITRSRLVEKKMDRLLEESTIRSRITQTASEMVNLNIQIHGYYIDHSFAYTPEQLMALNKAWRDMQPDHQRNRFSDTFFEKTNRYQSYMWYRYIQLDFQGALTHAQEWVTLFQVYETMPLKDPDLYLRSLYYLLVFFFLTDNVADYQRYLTEMNAFLAAHEEMFNPNSQHVSFIYHSLSLLNFSFLTKDYPLAYRQAKVIANQLTEHHDLIDDNRLQLFYYKFAAAAFAQQAYEQALAYLHPVLYQGEKILAKDMDSNARLLELLCLYESKAFDRMSYRLISFGRMMVKNPEMTILQRKTHKILRLLLQLLPHSTANFFSQQLADFKLHQHAPREQLFLKYLNVVEWMEGKVGKKG
;
A
#
# COMPACT_ATOMS: atom_id res chain seq x y z
N MET A 1 -43.96 17.56 8.86
CA MET A 1 -42.72 17.57 8.07
C MET A 1 -42.53 18.95 7.46
N GLY A 2 -41.47 19.65 7.83
CA GLY A 2 -41.15 20.96 7.27
C GLY A 2 -40.77 20.84 5.79
N ASP A 3 -41.02 21.89 4.99
CA ASP A 3 -40.65 21.97 3.56
C ASP A 3 -39.15 21.66 3.31
N GLN A 4 -38.29 21.95 4.30
CA GLN A 4 -36.86 21.61 4.27
C GLN A 4 -36.58 20.11 4.48
N GLU A 5 -37.28 19.42 5.37
CA GLU A 5 -37.10 17.97 5.61
C GLU A 5 -37.52 17.16 4.37
N ARG A 6 -38.59 17.59 3.70
CA ARG A 6 -39.03 16.96 2.44
C ARG A 6 -38.00 17.15 1.33
N LYS A 7 -37.43 18.35 1.20
CA LYS A 7 -36.36 18.63 0.21
C LYS A 7 -35.08 17.86 0.50
N PHE A 8 -34.78 17.63 1.77
CA PHE A 8 -33.62 16.85 2.20
C PHE A 8 -33.73 15.39 1.75
N LEU A 9 -34.86 14.71 2.04
CA LEU A 9 -35.06 13.31 1.65
C LEU A 9 -35.06 13.15 0.12
N VAL A 10 -35.73 14.06 -0.59
CA VAL A 10 -35.74 14.04 -2.06
C VAL A 10 -34.34 14.27 -2.63
N LEU A 11 -33.52 15.16 -2.04
CA LEU A 11 -32.14 15.36 -2.49
C LEU A 11 -31.29 14.10 -2.28
N PHE A 12 -31.45 13.42 -1.14
CA PHE A 12 -30.74 12.17 -0.87
C PHE A 12 -31.13 11.10 -1.91
N ASP A 13 -32.43 10.85 -2.11
CA ASP A 13 -32.92 9.85 -3.06
C ASP A 13 -32.50 10.14 -4.51
N LEU A 14 -32.42 11.42 -4.88
CA LEU A 14 -31.98 11.82 -6.22
C LEU A 14 -30.48 11.61 -6.42
N LEU A 15 -29.66 11.85 -5.39
CA LEU A 15 -28.21 11.62 -5.44
C LEU A 15 -27.88 10.13 -5.42
N ASP A 16 -28.58 9.35 -4.59
CA ASP A 16 -28.41 7.90 -4.48
C ASP A 16 -28.69 7.17 -5.81
N LYS A 17 -29.62 7.69 -6.62
CA LYS A 17 -29.98 7.14 -7.93
C LYS A 17 -29.08 7.62 -9.08
N GLN A 18 -28.17 8.56 -8.83
CA GLN A 18 -27.28 9.09 -9.87
C GLN A 18 -25.95 8.33 -9.86
N GLU A 19 -25.67 7.57 -10.93
CA GLU A 19 -24.32 7.03 -11.15
C GLU A 19 -23.33 8.16 -11.48
N VAL A 20 -23.78 9.15 -12.25
CA VAL A 20 -22.99 10.35 -12.60
C VAL A 20 -23.72 11.59 -12.10
N TYR A 21 -23.00 12.42 -11.37
CA TYR A 21 -23.53 13.67 -10.82
C TYR A 21 -24.09 14.58 -11.92
N ASN A 22 -25.38 14.93 -11.82
CA ASN A 22 -26.04 15.85 -12.76
C ASN A 22 -26.81 16.94 -12.01
N GLU A 23 -26.22 18.14 -11.96
CA GLU A 23 -26.79 19.30 -11.25
C GLU A 23 -28.10 19.80 -11.84
N ALA A 24 -28.22 19.80 -13.18
CA ALA A 24 -29.41 20.31 -13.85
C ALA A 24 -30.65 19.48 -13.47
N LEU A 25 -30.48 18.16 -13.42
CA LEU A 25 -31.54 17.23 -13.01
C LEU A 25 -31.95 17.44 -11.55
N LEU A 26 -31.00 17.76 -10.66
CA LEU A 26 -31.30 18.07 -9.25
C LEU A 26 -32.14 19.36 -9.14
N LEU A 27 -31.79 20.42 -9.89
CA LEU A 27 -32.53 21.68 -9.87
C LEU A 27 -33.95 21.54 -10.43
N GLU A 28 -34.15 20.65 -11.40
CA GLU A 28 -35.46 20.37 -12.01
C GLU A 28 -36.37 19.56 -11.08
N LYS A 29 -35.84 18.50 -10.44
CA LYS A 29 -36.64 17.53 -9.67
C LYS A 29 -36.85 17.92 -8.21
N LEU A 30 -36.10 18.89 -7.68
CA LEU A 30 -36.29 19.34 -6.29
C LEU A 30 -37.59 20.14 -6.14
N PRO A 31 -38.38 19.89 -5.08
CA PRO A 31 -39.66 20.55 -4.91
C PRO A 31 -39.50 22.05 -4.63
N GLY A 32 -40.32 22.86 -5.32
CA GLY A 32 -40.26 24.31 -5.29
C GLY A 32 -39.07 24.88 -6.08
N LYS A 33 -39.18 26.14 -6.52
CA LYS A 33 -38.12 26.80 -7.32
C LYS A 33 -36.82 26.91 -6.49
N THR A 34 -35.92 25.94 -6.70
CA THR A 34 -34.66 25.83 -5.98
C THR A 34 -33.57 26.52 -6.78
N SER A 35 -32.97 27.57 -6.23
CA SER A 35 -31.81 28.23 -6.84
C SER A 35 -30.55 27.42 -6.59
N LYS A 36 -29.51 27.62 -7.42
CA LYS A 36 -28.19 27.01 -7.22
C LYS A 36 -27.63 27.23 -5.80
N SER A 37 -27.81 28.44 -5.24
CA SER A 37 -27.42 28.76 -3.87
C SER A 37 -28.17 27.91 -2.83
N LYS A 38 -29.48 27.73 -2.99
CA LYS A 38 -30.28 26.87 -2.10
C LYS A 38 -29.86 25.40 -2.22
N LEU A 39 -29.59 24.91 -3.42
CA LEU A 39 -29.07 23.55 -3.64
C LEU A 39 -27.72 23.34 -2.93
N ALA A 40 -26.79 24.28 -3.04
CA ALA A 40 -25.50 24.20 -2.35
C ALA A 40 -25.66 24.12 -0.82
N ASN A 41 -26.57 24.92 -0.25
CA ASN A 41 -26.89 24.85 1.18
C ASN A 41 -27.55 23.53 1.58
N LEU A 42 -28.48 23.01 0.77
CA LEU A 42 -29.11 21.71 1.01
C LEU A 42 -28.08 20.58 0.97
N LYS A 43 -27.13 20.60 0.03
CA LYS A 43 -26.02 19.61 -0.01
C LYS A 43 -25.11 19.69 1.20
N ARG A 44 -24.73 20.88 1.62
CA ARG A 44 -23.92 21.06 2.86
C ARG A 44 -24.66 20.53 4.07
N HIS A 45 -25.97 20.78 4.17
CA HIS A 45 -26.79 20.26 5.24
C HIS A 45 -26.90 18.72 5.17
N LEU A 46 -27.16 18.18 3.98
CA LEU A 46 -27.19 16.73 3.72
C LEU A 46 -25.90 16.05 4.15
N PHE A 47 -24.76 16.59 3.69
CA PHE A 47 -23.45 16.09 4.06
C PHE A 47 -23.23 16.09 5.58
N LYS A 48 -23.58 17.19 6.27
CA LYS A 48 -23.48 17.25 7.74
C LYS A 48 -24.33 16.20 8.45
N GLN A 49 -25.57 15.98 8.00
CA GLN A 49 -26.45 14.97 8.59
C GLN A 49 -25.92 13.56 8.33
N LEU A 50 -25.45 13.26 7.11
CA LEU A 50 -24.81 11.98 6.79
C LEU A 50 -23.61 11.71 7.70
N LEU A 51 -22.72 12.68 7.88
CA LEU A 51 -21.58 12.56 8.80
C LEU A 51 -22.02 12.32 10.25
N THR A 52 -23.10 12.97 10.69
CA THR A 52 -23.63 12.79 12.05
C THR A 52 -24.20 11.39 12.23
N SER A 53 -24.99 10.90 11.27
CA SER A 53 -25.53 9.55 11.26
C SER A 53 -24.42 8.49 11.23
N LEU A 54 -23.40 8.67 10.37
CA LEU A 54 -22.25 7.77 10.30
C LEU A 54 -21.51 7.70 11.63
N ARG A 55 -21.25 8.85 12.27
CA ARG A 55 -20.63 8.88 13.61
C ARG A 55 -21.46 8.07 14.61
N LEU A 56 -22.77 8.30 14.67
CA LEU A 56 -23.66 7.59 15.61
C LEU A 56 -23.63 6.07 15.42
N THR A 57 -23.54 5.59 14.18
CA THR A 57 -23.43 4.14 13.89
C THR A 57 -22.05 3.55 14.17
N SER A 58 -21.01 4.38 14.26
CA SER A 58 -19.62 3.96 14.43
C SER A 58 -19.10 4.03 15.87
N ILE A 59 -19.75 4.77 16.78
CA ILE A 59 -19.29 4.95 18.17
C ILE A 59 -18.95 3.62 18.85
N ASN A 60 -19.82 2.62 18.76
CA ASN A 60 -19.60 1.32 19.42
C ASN A 60 -18.70 0.36 18.62
N LYS A 61 -18.21 0.79 17.45
CA LYS A 61 -17.33 -0.01 16.58
C LYS A 61 -15.89 0.48 16.60
N GLN A 62 -15.67 1.75 16.94
CA GLN A 62 -14.36 2.41 16.88
C GLN A 62 -14.03 3.05 18.22
N ILE A 63 -13.08 2.43 18.92
CA ILE A 63 -12.73 2.78 20.31
C ILE A 63 -12.22 4.21 20.46
N ASP A 64 -11.54 4.74 19.44
CA ASP A 64 -11.05 6.12 19.41
C ASP A 64 -12.19 7.14 19.30
N ILE A 65 -13.26 6.83 18.55
CA ILE A 65 -14.47 7.65 18.51
C ILE A 65 -15.16 7.64 19.88
N GLU A 66 -15.27 6.48 20.51
CA GLU A 66 -15.84 6.36 21.86
C GLU A 66 -15.06 7.21 22.87
N ILE A 67 -13.73 7.07 22.91
CA ILE A 67 -12.87 7.85 23.80
C ILE A 67 -13.03 9.36 23.57
N ARG A 68 -13.05 9.81 22.31
CA ARG A 68 -13.24 11.23 21.96
C ARG A 68 -14.59 11.76 22.42
N GLU A 69 -15.66 10.97 22.28
CA GLU A 69 -16.98 11.36 22.78
C GLU A 69 -16.98 11.51 24.31
N GLN A 70 -16.33 10.59 25.03
CA GLN A 70 -16.23 10.70 26.48
C GLN A 70 -15.38 11.91 26.91
N LEU A 71 -14.35 12.27 26.13
CA LEU A 71 -13.59 13.51 26.31
C LEU A 71 -14.47 14.75 26.11
N ASP A 72 -15.35 14.75 25.11
CA ASP A 72 -16.32 15.84 24.89
C ASP A 72 -17.27 15.98 26.09
N PHE A 73 -17.78 14.86 26.61
CA PHE A 73 -18.61 14.87 27.82
C PHE A 73 -17.83 15.39 29.04
N ALA A 74 -16.57 15.00 29.22
CA ALA A 74 -15.72 15.53 30.28
C ALA A 74 -15.54 17.05 30.15
N ARG A 75 -15.32 17.57 28.92
CA ARG A 75 -15.25 19.03 28.66
C ARG A 75 -16.55 19.75 29.01
N ILE A 76 -17.70 19.17 28.66
CA ILE A 76 -19.02 19.74 28.99
C ILE A 76 -19.23 19.79 30.52
N LEU A 77 -18.88 18.72 31.24
CA LEU A 77 -18.96 18.66 32.70
C LEU A 77 -18.05 19.70 33.35
N TYR A 78 -16.80 19.80 32.89
CA TYR A 78 -15.85 20.82 33.34
C TYR A 78 -16.41 22.24 33.15
N ASN A 79 -16.94 22.56 31.97
CA ASN A 79 -17.52 23.87 31.66
C ASN A 79 -18.77 24.20 32.50
N LYS A 80 -19.47 23.18 33.01
CA LYS A 80 -20.59 23.32 33.95
C LYS A 80 -20.16 23.40 35.41
N GLY A 81 -18.87 23.37 35.71
CA GLY A 81 -18.31 23.39 37.07
C GLY A 81 -18.31 22.04 37.78
N LEU A 82 -18.65 20.95 37.08
CA LEU A 82 -18.73 19.59 37.62
C LEU A 82 -17.35 18.90 37.55
N TYR A 83 -16.37 19.43 38.30
CA TYR A 83 -14.97 19.04 38.19
C TYR A 83 -14.70 17.59 38.62
N MET A 84 -15.34 17.12 39.69
CA MET A 84 -15.11 15.77 40.21
C MET A 84 -15.71 14.71 39.28
N GLU A 85 -16.87 15.00 38.70
CA GLU A 85 -17.53 14.17 37.69
C GLU A 85 -16.68 14.09 36.42
N SER A 86 -16.14 15.24 35.98
CA SER A 86 -15.19 15.28 34.87
C SER A 86 -13.95 14.43 35.15
N LEU A 87 -13.33 14.55 36.33
CA LEU A 87 -12.14 13.77 36.68
C LEU A 87 -12.43 12.26 36.77
N ARG A 88 -13.57 11.85 37.36
CA ARG A 88 -13.99 10.43 37.40
C ARG A 88 -14.17 9.86 36.00
N LEU A 89 -14.80 10.64 35.12
CA LEU A 89 -14.99 10.26 33.73
C LEU A 89 -13.63 10.07 33.04
N LEU A 90 -12.70 11.03 33.19
CA LEU A 90 -11.36 10.96 32.62
C LEU A 90 -10.57 9.73 33.11
N GLU A 91 -10.66 9.36 34.39
CA GLU A 91 -9.98 8.14 34.89
C GLU A 91 -10.50 6.86 34.22
N ARG A 92 -11.83 6.74 34.05
CA ARG A 92 -12.43 5.58 33.37
C ARG A 92 -11.99 5.51 31.91
N VAL A 93 -12.00 6.63 31.21
CA VAL A 93 -11.61 6.73 29.80
C VAL A 93 -10.11 6.47 29.64
N LYS A 94 -9.29 6.87 30.61
CA LYS A 94 -7.85 6.56 30.65
C LYS A 94 -7.59 5.06 30.65
N SER A 95 -8.31 4.29 31.47
CA SER A 95 -8.20 2.83 31.49
C SER A 95 -8.50 2.21 30.12
N LEU A 96 -9.56 2.70 29.46
CA LEU A 96 -9.94 2.27 28.11
C LEU A 96 -8.85 2.58 27.07
N ALA A 97 -8.26 3.79 27.14
CA ALA A 97 -7.17 4.18 26.25
C ALA A 97 -5.91 3.31 26.45
N ILE A 98 -5.60 2.92 27.69
CA ILE A 98 -4.48 2.02 28.00
C ILE A 98 -4.74 0.63 27.45
N GLU A 99 -5.91 0.06 27.72
CA GLU A 99 -6.31 -1.28 27.28
C GLU A 99 -6.24 -1.43 25.76
N HIS A 100 -6.65 -0.39 25.03
CA HIS A 100 -6.66 -0.40 23.57
C HIS A 100 -5.46 0.30 22.93
N HIS A 101 -4.36 0.55 23.66
CA HIS A 101 -3.13 1.18 23.14
C HIS A 101 -3.40 2.47 22.32
N GLN A 102 -4.13 3.42 22.90
CA GLN A 102 -4.45 4.72 22.30
C GLN A 102 -3.56 5.83 22.90
N ASP A 103 -2.27 5.81 22.60
CA ASP A 103 -1.27 6.63 23.32
C ASP A 103 -1.49 8.15 23.19
N ILE A 104 -1.91 8.63 22.02
CA ILE A 104 -2.20 10.07 21.80
C ILE A 104 -3.41 10.49 22.63
N LEU A 105 -4.47 9.69 22.64
CA LEU A 105 -5.67 9.98 23.43
C LEU A 105 -5.38 9.84 24.93
N HIS A 106 -4.52 8.90 25.33
CA HIS A 106 -4.04 8.77 26.70
C HIS A 106 -3.33 10.05 27.15
N LEU A 107 -2.43 10.59 26.33
CA LEU A 107 -1.78 11.88 26.62
C LEU A 107 -2.80 13.01 26.73
N GLU A 108 -3.76 13.12 25.81
CA GLU A 108 -4.83 14.14 25.89
C GLU A 108 -5.63 14.05 27.19
N ILE A 109 -6.01 12.84 27.61
CA ILE A 109 -6.73 12.60 28.86
C ILE A 109 -5.91 13.08 30.06
N ILE A 110 -4.62 12.75 30.12
CA ILE A 110 -3.72 13.17 31.20
C ILE A 110 -3.54 14.69 31.22
N GLU A 111 -3.33 15.32 30.06
CA GLU A 111 -3.21 16.78 29.99
C GLU A 111 -4.50 17.47 30.42
N PHE A 112 -5.66 16.87 30.14
CA PHE A 112 -6.92 17.40 30.64
C PHE A 112 -7.07 17.22 32.16
N GLN A 113 -6.67 16.08 32.72
CA GLN A 113 -6.60 15.89 34.18
C GLN A 113 -5.69 16.95 34.83
N LYS A 114 -4.50 17.19 34.26
CA LYS A 114 -3.56 18.24 34.72
C LYS A 114 -4.16 19.65 34.62
N LEU A 115 -4.91 19.94 33.56
CA LEU A 115 -5.58 21.23 33.41
C LEU A 115 -6.58 21.47 34.55
N ILE A 116 -7.42 20.48 34.87
CA ILE A 116 -8.38 20.59 35.97
C ILE A 116 -7.64 20.75 37.29
N GLU A 117 -6.67 19.87 37.56
CA GLU A 117 -5.93 19.89 38.81
C GLU A 117 -5.14 21.18 38.97
N SER A 118 -4.45 21.70 37.95
CA SER A 118 -3.68 22.95 38.06
C SER A 118 -4.52 24.19 38.40
N ARG A 119 -5.83 24.18 38.08
CA ARG A 119 -6.74 25.32 38.27
C ARG A 119 -7.62 25.21 39.51
N HIS A 120 -7.82 24.00 40.04
CA HIS A 120 -8.78 23.75 41.12
C HIS A 120 -8.19 22.87 42.22
N ILE A 121 -8.49 23.21 43.48
CA ILE A 121 -8.20 22.33 44.62
C ILE A 121 -9.34 21.31 44.71
N THR A 122 -9.09 20.11 44.23
CA THR A 122 -10.06 19.01 44.16
C THR A 122 -9.86 18.02 45.31
N ARG A 123 -10.89 17.24 45.64
CA ARG A 123 -10.77 16.15 46.65
C ARG A 123 -9.93 14.99 46.15
N SER A 124 -9.70 14.85 44.84
CA SER A 124 -8.83 13.82 44.26
C SER A 124 -7.37 13.96 44.72
N ARG A 125 -6.93 15.16 45.08
CA ARG A 125 -5.59 15.43 45.60
C ARG A 125 -5.30 14.80 46.97
N LEU A 126 -6.33 14.40 47.71
CA LEU A 126 -6.18 13.74 49.01
C LEU A 126 -5.66 12.30 48.88
N VAL A 127 -5.67 11.74 47.67
CA VAL A 127 -5.10 10.42 47.41
C VAL A 127 -3.57 10.52 47.37
N GLU A 128 -2.91 9.77 48.25
CA GLU A 128 -1.46 9.80 48.41
C GLU A 128 -0.73 9.55 47.07
N LYS A 129 0.27 10.37 46.76
CA LYS A 129 1.11 10.32 45.54
C LYS A 129 0.35 10.43 44.21
N LYS A 130 -0.96 10.74 44.21
CA LYS A 130 -1.74 10.80 42.96
C LYS A 130 -1.20 11.87 42.01
N MET A 131 -0.84 13.04 42.53
CA MET A 131 -0.31 14.14 41.72
C MET A 131 1.07 13.81 41.15
N ASP A 132 1.96 13.23 41.95
CA ASP A 132 3.29 12.81 41.49
C ASP A 132 3.19 11.77 40.37
N ARG A 133 2.33 10.76 40.54
CA ARG A 133 2.04 9.76 39.51
C ARG A 133 1.49 10.39 38.23
N LEU A 134 0.57 11.36 38.35
CA LEU A 134 0.00 12.05 37.19
C LEU A 134 1.07 12.82 36.39
N LEU A 135 1.99 13.50 37.08
CA LEU A 135 3.08 14.26 36.45
C LEU A 135 4.13 13.34 35.81
N GLU A 136 4.47 12.23 36.49
CA GLU A 136 5.35 11.20 35.93
C GLU A 136 4.72 10.54 34.70
N GLU A 137 3.45 10.14 34.80
CA GLU A 137 2.68 9.52 33.71
C GLU A 137 2.61 10.46 32.49
N SER A 138 2.31 11.75 32.70
CA SER A 138 2.33 12.79 31.65
C SER A 138 3.69 12.89 30.96
N THR A 139 4.78 12.93 31.74
CA THR A 139 6.15 13.05 31.21
C THR A 139 6.54 11.83 30.38
N ILE A 140 6.24 10.63 30.88
CA ILE A 140 6.50 9.36 30.18
C ILE A 140 5.68 9.29 28.90
N ARG A 141 4.38 9.63 28.97
CA ARG A 141 3.48 9.57 27.81
C ARG A 141 3.84 10.59 26.74
N SER A 142 4.19 11.82 27.12
CA SER A 142 4.69 12.82 26.17
C SER A 142 5.92 12.31 25.41
N ARG A 143 6.85 11.63 26.09
CA ARG A 143 8.02 11.03 25.45
C ARG A 143 7.63 9.90 24.50
N ILE A 144 6.76 8.99 24.92
CA ILE A 144 6.29 7.88 24.07
C ILE A 144 5.62 8.44 22.81
N THR A 145 4.69 9.39 22.94
CA THR A 145 4.02 10.01 21.79
C THR A 145 5.01 10.70 20.85
N GLN A 146 6.03 11.37 21.39
CA GLN A 146 7.09 11.95 20.57
C GLN A 146 7.85 10.86 19.80
N THR A 147 8.32 9.80 20.46
CA THR A 147 9.02 8.68 19.80
C THR A 147 8.14 8.02 18.73
N ALA A 148 6.86 7.78 19.02
CA ALA A 148 5.90 7.24 18.06
C ALA A 148 5.79 8.11 16.81
N SER A 149 5.66 9.43 17.00
CA SER A 149 5.62 10.38 15.89
C SER A 149 6.92 10.37 15.09
N GLU A 150 8.07 10.35 15.75
CA GLU A 150 9.39 10.32 15.09
C GLU A 150 9.59 9.04 14.28
N MET A 151 9.14 7.88 14.77
CA MET A 151 9.22 6.61 14.04
C MET A 151 8.30 6.58 12.82
N VAL A 152 7.07 7.11 12.94
CA VAL A 152 6.16 7.26 11.80
C VAL A 152 6.77 8.20 10.76
N ASN A 153 7.34 9.34 11.20
CA ASN A 153 8.03 10.27 10.32
C ASN A 153 9.19 9.60 9.57
N LEU A 154 10.02 8.83 10.26
CA LEU A 154 11.11 8.07 9.64
C LEU A 154 10.58 7.13 8.54
N ASN A 155 9.52 6.37 8.83
CA ASN A 155 8.91 5.44 7.87
C ASN A 155 8.35 6.17 6.64
N ILE A 156 7.63 7.27 6.85
CA ILE A 156 7.10 8.11 5.76
C ILE A 156 8.23 8.69 4.92
N GLN A 157 9.29 9.20 5.56
CA GLN A 157 10.43 9.83 4.87
C GLN A 157 11.19 8.83 4.00
N ILE A 158 11.51 7.63 4.51
CA ILE A 158 12.24 6.65 3.72
C ILE A 158 11.39 6.03 2.61
N HIS A 159 10.10 5.81 2.85
CA HIS A 159 9.18 5.36 1.80
C HIS A 159 8.97 6.45 0.75
N GLY A 160 8.85 7.72 1.15
CA GLY A 160 8.81 8.87 0.24
C GLY A 160 10.08 8.98 -0.58
N TYR A 161 11.26 8.79 0.03
CA TYR A 161 12.53 8.74 -0.68
C TYR A 161 12.53 7.69 -1.79
N TYR A 162 12.00 6.48 -1.53
CA TYR A 162 11.85 5.43 -2.54
C TYR A 162 10.91 5.85 -3.69
N ILE A 163 9.81 6.53 -3.40
CA ILE A 163 8.88 7.01 -4.44
C ILE A 163 9.58 8.03 -5.35
N ASP A 164 10.34 8.95 -4.77
CA ASP A 164 11.00 10.04 -5.50
C ASP A 164 12.24 9.59 -6.28
N HIS A 165 13.04 8.69 -5.69
CA HIS A 165 14.37 8.34 -6.19
C HIS A 165 14.46 6.91 -6.74
N SER A 166 13.47 6.05 -6.46
CA SER A 166 13.53 4.60 -6.72
C SER A 166 14.73 3.94 -6.03
N PHE A 167 15.34 2.93 -6.66
CA PHE A 167 16.49 2.22 -6.11
C PHE A 167 17.81 3.00 -6.27
N ALA A 168 18.76 2.72 -5.38
CA ALA A 168 20.12 3.26 -5.45
C ALA A 168 21.03 2.33 -6.27
N TYR A 169 21.18 2.59 -7.56
CA TYR A 169 21.96 1.74 -8.46
C TYR A 169 23.44 2.13 -8.55
N THR A 170 23.76 3.39 -8.29
CA THR A 170 25.12 3.95 -8.39
C THR A 170 25.73 4.19 -7.00
N PRO A 171 27.07 4.18 -6.87
CA PRO A 171 27.73 4.57 -5.63
C PRO A 171 27.30 5.95 -5.12
N GLU A 172 27.07 6.91 -6.03
CA GLU A 172 26.63 8.26 -5.71
C GLU A 172 25.21 8.27 -5.13
N GLN A 173 24.27 7.53 -5.73
CA GLN A 173 22.91 7.35 -5.19
C GLN A 173 22.94 6.64 -3.83
N LEU A 174 23.82 5.66 -3.64
CA LEU A 174 23.98 4.96 -2.38
C LEU A 174 24.54 5.89 -1.29
N MET A 175 25.52 6.74 -1.62
CA MET A 175 26.02 7.77 -0.71
C MET A 175 24.94 8.78 -0.34
N ALA A 176 24.15 9.23 -1.32
CA ALA A 176 23.02 10.14 -1.09
C ALA A 176 21.97 9.52 -0.17
N LEU A 177 21.59 8.25 -0.41
CA LEU A 177 20.68 7.49 0.46
C LEU A 177 21.24 7.36 1.87
N ASN A 178 22.51 6.98 2.02
CA ASN A 178 23.14 6.79 3.33
C ASN A 178 23.25 8.10 4.12
N LYS A 179 23.38 9.23 3.42
CA LYS A 179 23.33 10.56 4.03
C LYS A 179 21.89 10.90 4.46
N ALA A 180 20.93 10.79 3.55
CA ALA A 180 19.52 11.03 3.82
C ALA A 180 19.03 10.17 5.00
N TRP A 181 19.34 8.88 5.01
CA TRP A 181 18.99 7.96 6.10
C TRP A 181 19.55 8.39 7.46
N ARG A 182 20.78 8.93 7.50
CA ARG A 182 21.39 9.48 8.71
C ARG A 182 20.69 10.74 9.18
N ASP A 183 20.33 11.62 8.25
CA ASP A 183 19.63 12.87 8.54
C ASP A 183 18.17 12.63 8.99
N MET A 184 17.54 11.54 8.55
CA MET A 184 16.19 11.12 8.97
C MET A 184 16.17 10.47 10.36
N GLN A 185 17.32 9.99 10.87
CA GLN A 185 17.37 9.29 12.16
C GLN A 185 17.04 10.27 13.31
N PRO A 186 16.14 9.92 14.24
CA PRO A 186 15.88 10.75 15.41
C PRO A 186 17.07 10.79 16.38
N ASP A 187 17.32 11.94 17.00
CA ASP A 187 18.47 12.17 17.90
C ASP A 187 18.45 11.30 19.18
N HIS A 188 17.27 10.87 19.63
CA HIS A 188 17.06 10.20 20.93
C HIS A 188 17.03 8.65 20.87
N GLN A 189 17.72 8.03 19.91
CA GLN A 189 17.73 6.58 19.68
C GLN A 189 18.24 5.66 20.81
N ARG A 190 18.74 6.22 21.91
CA ARG A 190 19.50 5.44 22.91
C ARG A 190 18.65 4.57 23.81
N ASN A 191 17.32 4.74 23.88
CA ASN A 191 16.48 3.92 24.75
C ASN A 191 15.41 3.12 23.97
N ARG A 192 15.85 2.04 23.33
CA ARG A 192 15.00 1.13 22.52
C ARG A 192 14.10 0.22 23.37
N PHE A 193 14.32 0.14 24.68
CA PHE A 193 13.58 -0.74 25.59
C PHE A 193 12.14 -0.26 25.85
N SER A 194 11.84 1.00 25.59
CA SER A 194 10.51 1.59 25.80
C SER A 194 9.61 1.61 24.57
N ASP A 195 10.08 1.12 23.41
CA ASP A 195 9.29 1.12 22.17
C ASP A 195 8.04 0.22 22.32
N THR A 196 6.86 0.75 21.99
CA THR A 196 5.62 -0.03 21.92
C THR A 196 5.53 -0.80 20.60
N PHE A 197 4.39 -1.43 20.35
CA PHE A 197 4.14 -2.15 19.10
C PHE A 197 4.30 -1.25 17.86
N PHE A 198 3.79 -0.02 17.89
CA PHE A 198 3.79 0.85 16.70
C PHE A 198 5.17 1.44 16.40
N GLU A 199 5.97 1.81 17.40
CA GLU A 199 7.35 2.25 17.20
C GLU A 199 8.19 1.14 16.57
N LYS A 200 8.10 -0.08 17.12
CA LYS A 200 8.80 -1.26 16.57
C LYS A 200 8.39 -1.53 15.14
N THR A 201 7.08 -1.51 14.87
CA THR A 201 6.53 -1.70 13.52
C THR A 201 7.09 -0.69 12.53
N ASN A 202 7.02 0.62 12.85
CA ASN A 202 7.53 1.66 11.96
C ASN A 202 9.05 1.58 11.78
N ARG A 203 9.78 1.19 12.83
CA ARG A 203 11.22 0.94 12.77
C ARG A 203 11.53 -0.19 11.78
N TYR A 204 10.91 -1.35 11.93
CA TYR A 204 11.13 -2.49 11.02
C TYR A 204 10.80 -2.15 9.58
N GLN A 205 9.66 -1.47 9.34
CA GLN A 205 9.32 -0.97 8.00
C GLN A 205 10.36 0.01 7.45
N SER A 206 10.86 0.92 8.28
CA SER A 206 11.86 1.90 7.85
C SER A 206 13.16 1.25 7.42
N TYR A 207 13.66 0.30 8.22
CA TYR A 207 14.87 -0.45 7.89
C TYR A 207 14.65 -1.38 6.69
N MET A 208 13.48 -2.00 6.57
CA MET A 208 13.09 -2.79 5.41
C MET A 208 13.18 -1.95 4.12
N TRP A 209 12.58 -0.75 4.12
CA TRP A 209 12.66 0.17 2.98
C TRP A 209 14.10 0.60 2.68
N TYR A 210 14.86 0.99 3.70
CA TYR A 210 16.25 1.38 3.54
C TYR A 210 17.08 0.28 2.86
N ARG A 211 16.97 -0.99 3.30
CA ARG A 211 17.65 -2.13 2.67
C ARG A 211 17.10 -2.44 1.28
N TYR A 212 15.79 -2.30 1.07
CA TYR A 212 15.17 -2.53 -0.22
C TYR A 212 15.65 -1.54 -1.29
N ILE A 213 15.78 -0.25 -0.95
CA ILE A 213 16.30 0.78 -1.85
C ILE A 213 17.75 0.46 -2.27
N GLN A 214 18.53 -0.15 -1.38
CA GLN A 214 19.90 -0.60 -1.65
C GLN A 214 19.99 -1.87 -2.49
N LEU A 215 18.84 -2.44 -2.92
CA LEU A 215 18.73 -3.74 -3.57
C LEU A 215 19.26 -4.91 -2.70
N ASP A 216 19.30 -4.71 -1.39
CA ASP A 216 19.62 -5.78 -0.44
C ASP A 216 18.35 -6.48 0.01
N PHE A 217 17.88 -7.39 -0.84
CA PHE A 217 16.65 -8.15 -0.60
C PHE A 217 16.74 -9.06 0.62
N GLN A 218 17.93 -9.57 0.96
CA GLN A 218 18.11 -10.42 2.13
C GLN A 218 18.02 -9.60 3.43
N GLY A 219 18.65 -8.42 3.47
CA GLY A 219 18.50 -7.50 4.60
C GLY A 219 17.08 -6.98 4.76
N ALA A 220 16.41 -6.66 3.65
CA ALA A 220 14.99 -6.27 3.68
C ALA A 220 14.09 -7.40 4.18
N LEU A 221 14.35 -8.64 3.75
CA LEU A 221 13.65 -9.84 4.20
C LEU A 221 13.75 -10.02 5.72
N THR A 222 14.94 -9.85 6.30
CA THR A 222 15.13 -9.95 7.75
C THR A 222 14.22 -8.99 8.51
N HIS A 223 14.15 -7.72 8.10
CA HIS A 223 13.29 -6.75 8.77
C HIS A 223 11.79 -7.00 8.52
N ALA A 224 11.41 -7.53 7.36
CA ALA A 224 10.04 -7.95 7.11
C ALA A 224 9.63 -9.15 8.00
N GLN A 225 10.54 -10.09 8.25
CA GLN A 225 10.32 -11.20 9.17
C GLN A 225 10.16 -10.71 10.61
N GLU A 226 11.01 -9.78 11.06
CA GLU A 226 10.90 -9.15 12.39
C GLU A 226 9.53 -8.47 12.55
N TRP A 227 9.06 -7.79 11.51
CA TRP A 227 7.75 -7.15 11.51
C TRP A 227 6.59 -8.15 11.64
N VAL A 228 6.59 -9.24 10.85
CA VAL A 228 5.54 -10.28 10.98
C VAL A 228 5.60 -10.97 12.33
N THR A 229 6.81 -11.27 12.83
CA THR A 229 7.02 -11.90 14.15
C THR A 229 6.47 -11.02 15.28
N LEU A 230 6.51 -9.70 15.13
CA LEU A 230 5.94 -8.79 16.11
C LEU A 230 4.44 -9.04 16.34
N PHE A 231 3.68 -9.38 15.29
CA PHE A 231 2.27 -9.74 15.43
C PHE A 231 2.04 -11.06 16.14
N GLN A 232 3.00 -11.99 16.11
CA GLN A 232 2.96 -13.23 16.89
C GLN A 232 3.19 -12.96 18.39
N VAL A 233 4.00 -11.93 18.72
CA VAL A 233 4.22 -11.51 20.12
C VAL A 233 3.00 -10.75 20.67
N TYR A 234 2.32 -9.97 19.82
CA TYR A 234 1.14 -9.19 20.18
C TYR A 234 -0.11 -9.77 19.50
N GLU A 235 -0.57 -10.94 19.98
CA GLU A 235 -1.61 -11.77 19.33
C GLU A 235 -2.95 -11.07 19.05
N THR A 236 -3.27 -9.97 19.75
CA THR A 236 -4.50 -9.20 19.53
C THR A 236 -4.40 -8.18 18.40
N MET A 237 -3.17 -7.82 17.99
CA MET A 237 -2.93 -6.77 16.98
C MET A 237 -3.41 -7.13 15.56
N PRO A 238 -3.33 -8.40 15.08
CA PRO A 238 -3.88 -8.76 13.77
C PRO A 238 -5.37 -8.43 13.63
N LEU A 239 -6.15 -8.59 14.69
CA LEU A 239 -7.59 -8.27 14.68
C LEU A 239 -7.86 -6.78 14.86
N LYS A 240 -7.00 -6.10 15.63
CA LYS A 240 -7.12 -4.66 15.87
C LYS A 240 -6.75 -3.83 14.64
N ASP A 241 -5.75 -4.27 13.89
CA ASP A 241 -5.26 -3.61 12.67
C ASP A 241 -4.95 -4.67 11.59
N PRO A 242 -6.00 -5.24 10.95
CA PRO A 242 -5.83 -6.25 9.92
C PRO A 242 -5.09 -5.70 8.70
N ASP A 243 -5.24 -4.41 8.39
CA ASP A 243 -4.61 -3.75 7.25
C ASP A 243 -3.09 -3.77 7.40
N LEU A 244 -2.59 -3.40 8.58
CA LEU A 244 -1.16 -3.42 8.91
C LEU A 244 -0.60 -4.84 8.94
N TYR A 245 -1.37 -5.81 9.43
CA TYR A 245 -0.96 -7.21 9.45
C TYR A 245 -0.88 -7.80 8.03
N LEU A 246 -1.91 -7.63 7.20
CA LEU A 246 -1.92 -8.09 5.82
C LEU A 246 -0.82 -7.43 4.99
N ARG A 247 -0.54 -6.15 5.24
CA ARG A 247 0.60 -5.45 4.65
C ARG A 247 1.94 -6.08 5.06
N SER A 248 2.10 -6.46 6.33
CA SER A 248 3.32 -7.10 6.81
C SER A 248 3.57 -8.44 6.11
N LEU A 249 2.52 -9.27 5.99
CA LEU A 249 2.57 -10.54 5.25
C LEU A 249 2.87 -10.31 3.77
N TYR A 250 2.21 -9.34 3.14
CA TYR A 250 2.45 -9.01 1.74
C TYR A 250 3.92 -8.67 1.45
N TYR A 251 4.53 -7.78 2.23
CA TYR A 251 5.93 -7.41 2.01
C TYR A 251 6.88 -8.58 2.29
N LEU A 252 6.61 -9.36 3.34
CA LEU A 252 7.37 -10.58 3.61
C LEU A 252 7.32 -11.56 2.41
N LEU A 253 6.13 -11.79 1.87
CA LEU A 253 5.92 -12.61 0.68
C LEU A 253 6.62 -12.03 -0.55
N VAL A 254 6.56 -10.71 -0.77
CA VAL A 254 7.33 -10.05 -1.85
C VAL A 254 8.82 -10.35 -1.73
N PHE A 255 9.39 -10.30 -0.53
CA PHE A 255 10.82 -10.59 -0.38
C PHE A 255 11.13 -12.08 -0.58
N PHE A 256 10.29 -13.01 -0.12
CA PHE A 256 10.45 -14.42 -0.47
C PHE A 256 10.34 -14.68 -1.97
N PHE A 257 9.46 -13.94 -2.67
CA PHE A 257 9.39 -13.99 -4.14
C PHE A 257 10.69 -13.52 -4.79
N LEU A 258 11.26 -12.41 -4.29
CA LEU A 258 12.52 -11.85 -4.82
C LEU A 258 13.75 -12.73 -4.50
N THR A 259 13.75 -13.46 -3.40
CA THR A 259 14.86 -14.33 -2.96
C THR A 259 14.67 -15.82 -3.29
N ASP A 260 13.66 -16.18 -4.08
CA ASP A 260 13.37 -17.56 -4.51
C ASP A 260 13.06 -18.56 -3.37
N ASN A 261 12.57 -18.08 -2.23
CA ASN A 261 12.24 -18.94 -1.09
C ASN A 261 10.80 -19.47 -1.16
N VAL A 262 10.60 -20.52 -1.96
CA VAL A 262 9.28 -21.14 -2.20
C VAL A 262 8.63 -21.70 -0.93
N ALA A 263 9.41 -22.38 -0.08
CA ALA A 263 8.89 -23.10 1.07
C ALA A 263 8.33 -22.13 2.14
N ASP A 264 9.10 -21.10 2.50
CA ASP A 264 8.62 -20.10 3.44
C ASP A 264 7.50 -19.25 2.82
N TYR A 265 7.56 -18.94 1.52
CA TYR A 265 6.46 -18.26 0.82
C TYR A 265 5.14 -19.02 1.01
N GLN A 266 5.14 -20.32 0.74
CA GLN A 266 3.94 -21.15 0.85
C GLN A 266 3.41 -21.19 2.30
N ARG A 267 4.30 -21.24 3.29
CA ARG A 267 3.92 -21.21 4.71
C ARG A 267 3.15 -19.93 5.05
N TYR A 268 3.71 -18.76 4.75
CA TYR A 268 3.08 -17.48 5.10
C TYR A 268 1.88 -17.14 4.21
N LEU A 269 1.83 -17.63 2.97
CA LEU A 269 0.61 -17.52 2.15
C LEU A 269 -0.53 -18.35 2.76
N THR A 270 -0.22 -19.53 3.31
CA THR A 270 -1.20 -20.36 4.02
C THR A 270 -1.70 -19.66 5.29
N GLU A 271 -0.80 -19.03 6.05
CA GLU A 271 -1.15 -18.19 7.21
C GLU A 271 -2.10 -17.04 6.81
N MET A 272 -1.77 -16.31 5.74
CA MET A 272 -2.62 -15.24 5.20
C MET A 272 -4.01 -15.76 4.81
N ASN A 273 -4.09 -16.89 4.10
CA ASN A 273 -5.35 -17.51 3.70
C ASN A 273 -6.19 -17.93 4.91
N ALA A 274 -5.57 -18.53 5.93
CA ALA A 274 -6.26 -18.95 7.14
C ALA A 274 -6.81 -17.75 7.93
N PHE A 275 -6.03 -16.67 8.02
CA PHE A 275 -6.48 -15.43 8.66
C PHE A 275 -7.68 -14.80 7.96
N LEU A 276 -7.62 -14.68 6.62
CA LEU A 276 -8.72 -14.14 5.82
C LEU A 276 -9.99 -15.00 5.94
N ALA A 277 -9.85 -16.31 5.79
CA ALA A 277 -10.99 -17.24 5.91
C ALA A 277 -11.70 -17.15 7.27
N ALA A 278 -10.98 -16.81 8.34
CA ALA A 278 -11.55 -16.70 9.68
C ALA A 278 -12.12 -15.32 10.02
N HIS A 279 -11.66 -14.23 9.39
CA HIS A 279 -11.94 -12.87 9.86
C HIS A 279 -12.42 -11.87 8.80
N GLU A 280 -12.35 -12.19 7.51
CA GLU A 280 -12.66 -11.24 6.42
C GLU A 280 -14.10 -10.70 6.48
N GLU A 281 -15.06 -11.48 6.96
CA GLU A 281 -16.45 -11.02 7.15
C GLU A 281 -16.60 -9.88 8.17
N MET A 282 -15.66 -9.78 9.13
CA MET A 282 -15.66 -8.73 10.15
C MET A 282 -14.94 -7.45 9.70
N PHE A 283 -14.28 -7.49 8.56
CA PHE A 283 -13.53 -6.34 8.05
C PHE A 283 -14.45 -5.21 7.66
N ASN A 284 -14.00 -3.98 7.94
CA ASN A 284 -14.64 -2.81 7.38
C ASN A 284 -14.36 -2.74 5.85
N PRO A 285 -15.09 -1.92 5.08
CA PRO A 285 -14.91 -1.84 3.63
C PRO A 285 -13.47 -1.52 3.18
N ASN A 286 -12.74 -0.70 3.93
CA ASN A 286 -11.33 -0.41 3.63
C ASN A 286 -10.46 -1.66 3.82
N SER A 287 -10.66 -2.38 4.92
CA SER A 287 -9.92 -3.61 5.22
C SER A 287 -10.21 -4.74 4.24
N GLN A 288 -11.45 -4.87 3.77
CA GLN A 288 -11.81 -5.78 2.66
C GLN A 288 -11.11 -5.39 1.36
N HIS A 289 -10.99 -4.09 1.10
CA HIS A 289 -10.27 -3.61 -0.07
C HIS A 289 -8.76 -3.91 0.01
N VAL A 290 -8.15 -3.66 1.17
CA VAL A 290 -6.74 -3.95 1.45
C VAL A 290 -6.47 -5.46 1.38
N SER A 291 -7.36 -6.30 1.93
CA SER A 291 -7.23 -7.76 1.84
C SER A 291 -7.23 -8.23 0.40
N PHE A 292 -8.18 -7.77 -0.42
CA PHE A 292 -8.24 -8.09 -1.84
C PHE A 292 -6.94 -7.76 -2.57
N ILE A 293 -6.38 -6.56 -2.38
CA ILE A 293 -5.15 -6.13 -3.07
C ILE A 293 -3.98 -7.05 -2.69
N TYR A 294 -3.71 -7.19 -1.39
CA TYR A 294 -2.52 -7.90 -0.92
C TYR A 294 -2.63 -9.40 -1.18
N HIS A 295 -3.82 -9.97 -1.01
CA HIS A 295 -4.07 -11.39 -1.28
C HIS A 295 -3.91 -11.71 -2.76
N SER A 296 -4.57 -10.95 -3.63
CA SER A 296 -4.52 -11.16 -5.08
C SER A 296 -3.11 -11.04 -5.64
N LEU A 297 -2.33 -10.03 -5.21
CA LEU A 297 -0.94 -9.90 -5.62
C LEU A 297 -0.06 -11.04 -5.11
N SER A 298 -0.32 -11.54 -3.90
CA SER A 298 0.41 -12.66 -3.32
C SER A 298 0.11 -13.97 -4.05
N LEU A 299 -1.16 -14.24 -4.40
CA LEU A 299 -1.53 -15.40 -5.21
C LEU A 299 -0.83 -15.40 -6.58
N LEU A 300 -0.84 -14.25 -7.28
CA LEU A 300 -0.15 -14.13 -8.56
C LEU A 300 1.36 -14.36 -8.41
N ASN A 301 1.98 -13.72 -7.41
CA ASN A 301 3.40 -13.89 -7.12
C ASN A 301 3.76 -15.36 -6.86
N PHE A 302 2.93 -16.08 -6.10
CA PHE A 302 3.15 -17.50 -5.84
C PHE A 302 3.13 -18.33 -7.12
N SER A 303 2.13 -18.12 -7.99
CA SER A 303 2.02 -18.83 -9.27
C SER A 303 3.20 -18.53 -10.21
N PHE A 304 3.74 -17.30 -10.20
CA PHE A 304 4.98 -16.98 -10.91
C PHE A 304 6.21 -17.65 -10.28
N LEU A 305 6.29 -17.69 -8.94
CA LEU A 305 7.39 -18.28 -8.21
C LEU A 305 7.50 -19.80 -8.46
N THR A 306 6.36 -20.49 -8.48
CA THR A 306 6.26 -21.93 -8.75
C THR A 306 6.23 -22.27 -10.24
N LYS A 307 6.22 -21.25 -11.11
CA LYS A 307 6.11 -21.36 -12.58
C LYS A 307 4.83 -22.06 -13.05
N ASP A 308 3.75 -22.03 -12.26
CA ASP A 308 2.43 -22.50 -12.67
C ASP A 308 1.70 -21.39 -13.47
N TYR A 309 2.14 -21.20 -14.71
CA TYR A 309 1.57 -20.20 -15.61
C TYR A 309 0.11 -20.43 -15.98
N PRO A 310 -0.39 -21.67 -16.17
CA PRO A 310 -1.82 -21.92 -16.34
C PRO A 310 -2.65 -21.44 -15.14
N LEU A 311 -2.19 -21.70 -13.91
CA LEU A 311 -2.84 -21.18 -12.71
C LEU A 311 -2.77 -19.65 -12.65
N ALA A 312 -1.59 -19.06 -12.89
CA ALA A 312 -1.41 -17.60 -12.91
C ALA A 312 -2.40 -16.92 -13.87
N TYR A 313 -2.59 -17.47 -15.07
CA TYR A 313 -3.49 -16.91 -16.08
C TYR A 313 -4.97 -17.06 -15.71
N ARG A 314 -5.37 -18.20 -15.12
CA ARG A 314 -6.74 -18.36 -14.59
C ARG A 314 -7.01 -17.37 -13.46
N GLN A 315 -6.10 -17.26 -12.50
CA GLN A 315 -6.21 -16.30 -11.39
C GLN A 315 -6.25 -14.86 -11.91
N ALA A 316 -5.39 -14.49 -12.85
CA ALA A 316 -5.38 -13.18 -13.47
C ALA A 316 -6.75 -12.78 -14.06
N LYS A 317 -7.46 -13.70 -14.73
CA LYS A 317 -8.81 -13.44 -15.26
C LYS A 317 -9.84 -13.22 -14.16
N VAL A 318 -9.82 -14.05 -13.12
CA VAL A 318 -10.74 -13.93 -11.98
C VAL A 318 -10.52 -12.58 -11.27
N ILE A 319 -9.27 -12.27 -10.95
CA ILE A 319 -8.90 -11.02 -10.27
C ILE A 319 -9.24 -9.81 -11.15
N ALA A 320 -8.95 -9.86 -12.46
CA ALA A 320 -9.28 -8.75 -13.38
C ALA A 320 -10.78 -8.43 -13.42
N ASN A 321 -11.65 -9.44 -13.32
CA ASN A 321 -13.09 -9.22 -13.24
C ASN A 321 -13.47 -8.56 -11.92
N GLN A 322 -12.95 -9.04 -10.80
CA GLN A 322 -13.20 -8.48 -9.46
C GLN A 322 -12.64 -7.04 -9.31
N LEU A 323 -11.55 -6.73 -10.03
CA LEU A 323 -10.92 -5.42 -10.01
C LEU A 323 -11.85 -4.30 -10.49
N THR A 324 -12.86 -4.62 -11.31
CA THR A 324 -13.82 -3.62 -11.79
C THR A 324 -14.67 -3.03 -10.66
N GLU A 325 -14.97 -3.81 -9.63
CA GLU A 325 -15.74 -3.36 -8.44
C GLU A 325 -14.88 -2.53 -7.48
N HIS A 326 -13.56 -2.64 -7.58
CA HIS A 326 -12.60 -1.98 -6.70
C HIS A 326 -11.85 -0.82 -7.34
N HIS A 327 -12.08 -0.56 -8.64
CA HIS A 327 -11.25 0.34 -9.44
C HIS A 327 -11.08 1.74 -8.82
N ASP A 328 -12.14 2.30 -8.26
CA ASP A 328 -12.14 3.67 -7.70
C ASP A 328 -11.44 3.79 -6.34
N LEU A 329 -11.12 2.66 -5.70
CA LEU A 329 -10.47 2.61 -4.38
C LEU A 329 -8.96 2.29 -4.47
N ILE A 330 -8.48 1.84 -5.63
CA ILE A 330 -7.10 1.40 -5.84
C ILE A 330 -6.24 2.57 -6.31
N ASP A 331 -5.04 2.71 -5.72
CA ASP A 331 -4.05 3.64 -6.24
C ASP A 331 -3.53 3.23 -7.62
N ASP A 332 -3.26 4.22 -8.48
CA ASP A 332 -2.82 3.98 -9.86
C ASP A 332 -1.60 3.02 -9.95
N ASN A 333 -0.68 3.06 -9.00
CA ASN A 333 0.54 2.23 -9.02
C ASN A 333 0.19 0.75 -8.82
N ARG A 334 -0.69 0.42 -7.87
CA ARG A 334 -1.18 -0.94 -7.66
C ARG A 334 -1.98 -1.45 -8.84
N LEU A 335 -2.82 -0.60 -9.42
CA LEU A 335 -3.61 -0.94 -10.60
C LEU A 335 -2.70 -1.33 -11.78
N GLN A 336 -1.64 -0.54 -12.03
CA GLN A 336 -0.65 -0.85 -13.06
C GLN A 336 0.10 -2.16 -12.77
N LEU A 337 0.47 -2.43 -11.52
CA LEU A 337 1.13 -3.68 -11.13
C LEU A 337 0.25 -4.90 -11.43
N PHE A 338 -1.06 -4.81 -11.18
CA PHE A 338 -2.02 -5.85 -11.54
C PHE A 338 -2.06 -6.08 -13.06
N TYR A 339 -2.27 -5.02 -13.83
CA TYR A 339 -2.33 -5.12 -15.29
C TYR A 339 -1.04 -5.66 -15.90
N TYR A 340 0.12 -5.26 -15.37
CA TYR A 340 1.41 -5.84 -15.78
C TYR A 340 1.47 -7.34 -15.49
N LYS A 341 1.06 -7.79 -14.30
CA LYS A 341 1.03 -9.22 -13.94
C LYS A 341 0.02 -10.02 -14.77
N PHE A 342 -1.13 -9.45 -15.09
CA PHE A 342 -2.11 -10.08 -15.98
C PHE A 342 -1.54 -10.25 -17.38
N ALA A 343 -0.86 -9.23 -17.90
CA ALA A 343 -0.17 -9.31 -19.18
C ALA A 343 0.93 -10.38 -19.18
N ALA A 344 1.76 -10.44 -18.14
CA ALA A 344 2.81 -11.44 -18.01
C ALA A 344 2.24 -12.87 -17.95
N ALA A 345 1.16 -13.09 -17.20
CA ALA A 345 0.48 -14.38 -17.13
C ALA A 345 -0.13 -14.80 -18.49
N ALA A 346 -0.77 -13.85 -19.19
CA ALA A 346 -1.33 -14.07 -20.53
C ALA A 346 -0.22 -14.40 -21.55
N PHE A 347 0.90 -13.67 -21.51
CA PHE A 347 2.06 -13.92 -22.37
C PHE A 347 2.63 -15.33 -22.15
N ALA A 348 2.78 -15.76 -20.89
CA ALA A 348 3.29 -17.09 -20.56
C ALA A 348 2.38 -18.23 -21.07
N GLN A 349 1.08 -17.96 -21.25
CA GLN A 349 0.11 -18.88 -21.85
C GLN A 349 -0.12 -18.65 -23.35
N GLN A 350 0.77 -17.90 -24.01
CA GLN A 350 0.72 -17.60 -25.45
C GLN A 350 -0.55 -16.83 -25.88
N ALA A 351 -1.28 -16.23 -24.94
CA ALA A 351 -2.45 -15.39 -25.19
C ALA A 351 -2.02 -13.94 -25.49
N TYR A 352 -1.25 -13.74 -26.56
CA TYR A 352 -0.55 -12.48 -26.85
C TYR A 352 -1.48 -11.29 -27.05
N GLU A 353 -2.63 -11.47 -27.69
CA GLU A 353 -3.62 -10.39 -27.86
C GLU A 353 -4.18 -9.92 -26.53
N GLN A 354 -4.50 -10.86 -25.63
CA GLN A 354 -4.96 -10.54 -24.29
C GLN A 354 -3.85 -9.89 -23.45
N ALA A 355 -2.60 -10.33 -23.60
CA ALA A 355 -1.46 -9.68 -22.98
C ALA A 355 -1.30 -8.21 -23.43
N LEU A 356 -1.44 -7.94 -24.73
CA LEU A 356 -1.43 -6.58 -25.28
C LEU A 356 -2.61 -5.74 -24.77
N ALA A 357 -3.80 -6.32 -24.61
CA ALA A 357 -4.95 -5.63 -24.03
C ALA A 357 -4.71 -5.22 -22.58
N TYR A 358 -4.12 -6.10 -21.76
CA TYR A 358 -3.74 -5.78 -20.38
C TYR A 358 -2.58 -4.76 -20.30
N LEU A 359 -1.66 -4.73 -21.27
CA LEU A 359 -0.59 -3.73 -21.31
C LEU A 359 -1.07 -2.34 -21.70
N HIS A 360 -2.17 -2.22 -22.45
CA HIS A 360 -2.69 -0.94 -22.92
C HIS A 360 -2.85 0.11 -21.81
N PRO A 361 -3.56 -0.16 -20.68
CA PRO A 361 -3.64 0.81 -19.59
C PRO A 361 -2.28 1.14 -18.97
N VAL A 362 -1.31 0.23 -18.95
CA VAL A 362 0.03 0.50 -18.40
C VAL A 362 0.84 1.43 -19.31
N LEU A 363 0.71 1.28 -20.63
CA LEU A 363 1.54 1.98 -21.63
C LEU A 363 1.03 3.37 -22.03
N TYR A 364 -0.27 3.65 -21.88
CA TYR A 364 -0.94 4.83 -22.46
C TYR A 364 -1.68 5.71 -21.44
N GLN A 365 -1.12 5.93 -20.25
CA GLN A 365 -1.75 6.68 -19.15
C GLN A 365 -1.36 8.17 -19.03
N GLY A 366 -0.54 8.71 -19.93
CA GLY A 366 -0.08 10.11 -19.88
C GLY A 366 1.10 10.32 -18.92
N GLU A 367 1.31 11.56 -18.44
CA GLU A 367 2.42 11.98 -17.56
C GLU A 367 2.24 11.55 -16.08
N LYS A 368 1.65 10.38 -15.81
CA LYS A 368 1.62 9.86 -14.44
C LYS A 368 3.00 9.30 -14.07
N ILE A 369 3.43 9.54 -12.83
CA ILE A 369 4.71 9.08 -12.29
C ILE A 369 4.66 7.55 -12.14
N LEU A 370 4.96 6.83 -13.21
CA LEU A 370 5.31 5.41 -13.14
C LEU A 370 6.63 5.26 -12.40
N ALA A 371 6.77 4.20 -11.61
CA ALA A 371 8.10 3.66 -11.34
C ALA A 371 8.76 3.33 -12.69
N LYS A 372 9.78 4.11 -13.08
CA LYS A 372 10.43 4.08 -14.41
C LYS A 372 10.83 2.68 -14.88
N ASP A 373 11.10 1.78 -13.94
CA ASP A 373 11.43 0.38 -14.18
C ASP A 373 10.24 -0.42 -14.75
N MET A 374 9.02 -0.18 -14.26
CA MET A 374 7.83 -0.90 -14.69
C MET A 374 7.43 -0.53 -16.12
N ASP A 375 7.52 0.75 -16.50
CA ASP A 375 7.27 1.19 -17.89
C ASP A 375 8.23 0.51 -18.86
N SER A 376 9.52 0.44 -18.50
CA SER A 376 10.54 -0.20 -19.32
C SER A 376 10.28 -1.70 -19.51
N ASN A 377 9.86 -2.40 -18.45
CA ASN A 377 9.51 -3.82 -18.52
C ASN A 377 8.22 -4.05 -19.31
N ALA A 378 7.20 -3.20 -19.15
CA ALA A 378 5.95 -3.28 -19.89
C ALA A 378 6.17 -3.11 -21.40
N ARG A 379 7.03 -2.16 -21.81
CA ARG A 379 7.40 -1.96 -23.23
C ARG A 379 8.18 -3.13 -23.81
N LEU A 380 9.09 -3.73 -23.04
CA LEU A 380 9.78 -4.94 -23.46
C LEU A 380 8.81 -6.11 -23.62
N LEU A 381 7.85 -6.27 -22.70
CA LEU A 381 6.81 -7.29 -22.83
C LEU A 381 5.90 -7.04 -24.04
N GLU A 382 5.55 -5.79 -24.35
CA GLU A 382 4.83 -5.43 -25.59
C GLU A 382 5.60 -5.91 -26.81
N LEU A 383 6.91 -5.62 -26.88
CA LEU A 383 7.76 -6.02 -28.00
C LEU A 383 7.87 -7.54 -28.13
N LEU A 384 7.95 -8.28 -27.01
CA LEU A 384 7.91 -9.73 -27.02
C LEU A 384 6.57 -10.25 -27.56
N CYS A 385 5.45 -9.68 -27.12
CA CYS A 385 4.12 -10.03 -27.64
C CYS A 385 4.02 -9.79 -29.16
N LEU A 386 4.53 -8.65 -29.65
CA LEU A 386 4.53 -8.32 -31.07
C LEU A 386 5.41 -9.25 -31.90
N TYR A 387 6.56 -9.66 -31.35
CA TYR A 387 7.43 -10.65 -31.98
C TYR A 387 6.73 -12.01 -32.09
N GLU A 388 6.14 -12.50 -31.00
CA GLU A 388 5.47 -13.80 -30.98
C GLU A 388 4.22 -13.86 -31.86
N SER A 389 3.46 -12.77 -31.92
CA SER A 389 2.30 -12.62 -32.80
C SER A 389 2.67 -12.33 -34.25
N LYS A 390 3.96 -12.25 -34.59
CA LYS A 390 4.49 -11.92 -35.94
C LYS A 390 4.02 -10.57 -36.47
N ALA A 391 3.65 -9.64 -35.58
CA ALA A 391 3.24 -8.27 -35.91
C ALA A 391 4.46 -7.37 -36.15
N PHE A 392 5.35 -7.77 -37.08
CA PHE A 392 6.67 -7.16 -37.28
C PHE A 392 6.61 -5.68 -37.69
N ASP A 393 5.59 -5.27 -38.45
CA ASP A 393 5.39 -3.87 -38.83
C ASP A 393 5.22 -2.98 -37.59
N ARG A 394 4.32 -3.37 -36.68
CA ARG A 394 4.09 -2.67 -35.41
C ARG A 394 5.32 -2.73 -34.51
N MET A 395 6.00 -3.88 -34.46
CA MET A 395 7.22 -4.08 -33.68
C MET A 395 8.33 -3.11 -34.11
N SER A 396 8.52 -2.90 -35.41
CA SER A 396 9.56 -2.03 -35.96
C SER A 396 9.43 -0.59 -35.45
N TYR A 397 8.21 -0.04 -35.48
CA TYR A 397 7.91 1.30 -34.96
C TYR A 397 8.13 1.38 -33.44
N ARG A 398 7.67 0.38 -32.69
CA ARG A 398 7.82 0.32 -31.23
C ARG A 398 9.29 0.22 -30.80
N LEU A 399 10.12 -0.55 -31.51
CA LEU A 399 11.56 -0.66 -31.25
C LEU A 399 12.28 0.68 -31.39
N ILE A 400 11.92 1.48 -32.40
CA ILE A 400 12.51 2.82 -32.61
C ILE A 400 12.08 3.75 -31.48
N SER A 401 10.78 3.76 -31.15
CA SER A 401 10.26 4.58 -30.07
C SER A 401 10.89 4.25 -28.73
N PHE A 402 10.99 2.96 -28.39
CA PHE A 402 11.60 2.49 -27.15
C PHE A 402 13.11 2.77 -27.12
N GLY A 403 13.83 2.59 -28.23
CA GLY A 403 15.25 2.93 -28.31
C GLY A 403 15.53 4.41 -28.01
N ARG A 404 14.68 5.34 -28.49
CA ARG A 404 14.79 6.77 -28.16
C ARG A 404 14.56 7.05 -26.68
N MET A 405 13.64 6.33 -26.05
CA MET A 405 13.38 6.44 -24.61
C MET A 405 14.56 5.92 -23.79
N MET A 406 15.14 4.79 -24.18
CA MET A 406 16.28 4.18 -23.50
C MET A 406 17.50 5.10 -23.46
N VAL A 407 17.78 5.86 -24.52
CA VAL A 407 18.88 6.83 -24.54
C VAL A 407 18.67 7.93 -23.49
N LYS A 408 17.42 8.30 -23.20
CA LYS A 408 17.07 9.31 -22.20
C LYS A 408 17.01 8.76 -20.77
N ASN A 409 17.00 7.43 -20.60
CA ASN A 409 16.92 6.78 -19.31
C ASN A 409 18.26 6.10 -18.95
N PRO A 410 19.15 6.78 -18.19
CA PRO A 410 20.42 6.17 -17.77
C PRO A 410 20.19 4.94 -16.88
N GLU A 411 19.01 4.83 -16.26
CA GLU A 411 18.63 3.76 -15.33
C GLU A 411 18.12 2.48 -16.01
N MET A 412 18.37 2.29 -17.30
CA MET A 412 18.13 0.99 -17.93
C MET A 412 19.17 -0.04 -17.45
N THR A 413 18.75 -1.28 -17.25
CA THR A 413 19.68 -2.38 -16.91
C THR A 413 20.47 -2.84 -18.13
N ILE A 414 21.55 -3.60 -17.92
CA ILE A 414 22.33 -4.22 -18.99
C ILE A 414 21.44 -5.22 -19.73
N LEU A 415 20.70 -6.08 -19.02
CA LEU A 415 19.87 -7.09 -19.66
C LEU A 415 18.71 -6.46 -20.44
N GLN A 416 18.06 -5.41 -19.94
CA GLN A 416 17.04 -4.68 -20.71
C GLN A 416 17.61 -4.13 -22.04
N ARG A 417 18.81 -3.54 -22.00
CA ARG A 417 19.51 -3.07 -23.20
C ARG A 417 19.81 -4.21 -24.18
N LYS A 418 20.25 -5.36 -23.66
CA LYS A 418 20.50 -6.54 -24.49
C LYS A 418 19.19 -7.10 -25.07
N THR A 419 18.10 -7.17 -24.31
CA THR A 419 16.79 -7.61 -24.81
C THR A 419 16.31 -6.76 -25.98
N HIS A 420 16.42 -5.43 -25.87
CA HIS A 420 16.11 -4.53 -27.01
C HIS A 420 16.96 -4.82 -28.24
N LYS A 421 18.28 -4.98 -28.06
CA LYS A 421 19.22 -5.30 -29.14
C LYS A 421 18.88 -6.64 -29.80
N ILE A 422 18.55 -7.66 -29.01
CA ILE A 422 18.12 -8.99 -29.47
C ILE A 422 16.88 -8.85 -30.34
N LEU A 423 15.86 -8.15 -29.86
CA LEU A 423 14.60 -7.95 -30.59
C LEU A 423 14.80 -7.19 -31.91
N ARG A 424 15.74 -6.24 -31.94
CA ARG A 424 16.11 -5.55 -33.18
C ARG A 424 16.82 -6.47 -34.18
N LEU A 425 17.71 -7.35 -33.72
CA LEU A 425 18.41 -8.32 -34.56
C LEU A 425 17.46 -9.39 -35.10
N LEU A 426 16.47 -9.80 -34.31
CA LEU A 426 15.47 -10.80 -34.72
C LEU A 426 14.63 -10.36 -35.92
N LEU A 427 14.41 -9.06 -36.12
CA LEU A 427 13.74 -8.54 -37.34
C LEU A 427 14.57 -8.74 -38.62
N GLN A 428 15.87 -8.96 -38.50
CA GLN A 428 16.81 -9.08 -39.63
C GLN A 428 17.25 -10.53 -39.87
N LEU A 429 16.93 -11.45 -38.96
CA LEU A 429 17.38 -12.83 -39.00
C LEU A 429 16.42 -13.72 -39.79
N LEU A 430 17.00 -14.61 -40.60
CA LEU A 430 16.26 -15.67 -41.30
C LEU A 430 15.79 -16.75 -40.31
N PRO A 431 14.63 -17.41 -40.53
CA PRO A 431 14.05 -18.39 -39.60
C PRO A 431 14.97 -19.57 -39.22
N HIS A 432 15.91 -19.94 -40.10
CA HIS A 432 16.77 -21.10 -39.92
C HIS A 432 17.99 -20.84 -39.00
N SER A 433 18.32 -19.59 -38.69
CA SER A 433 19.48 -19.23 -37.83
C SER A 433 19.09 -18.84 -36.40
N THR A 434 17.80 -18.83 -36.08
CA THR A 434 17.29 -18.26 -34.83
C THR A 434 17.66 -19.08 -33.58
N ALA A 435 17.69 -20.41 -33.66
CA ALA A 435 18.01 -21.27 -32.51
C ALA A 435 19.47 -21.10 -32.04
N ASN A 436 20.43 -21.08 -32.99
CA ASN A 436 21.84 -20.84 -32.68
C ASN A 436 22.06 -19.43 -32.12
N PHE A 437 21.34 -18.44 -32.66
CA PHE A 437 21.37 -17.09 -32.15
C PHE A 437 20.91 -17.02 -30.68
N PHE A 438 19.77 -17.61 -30.32
CA PHE A 438 19.30 -17.62 -28.93
C PHE A 438 20.25 -18.35 -27.98
N SER A 439 20.86 -19.46 -28.39
CA SER A 439 21.86 -20.17 -27.58
C SER A 439 23.06 -19.28 -27.23
N GLN A 440 23.55 -18.49 -28.19
CA GLN A 440 24.65 -17.54 -27.94
C GLN A 440 24.23 -16.40 -27.00
N GLN A 441 23.04 -15.83 -27.21
CA GLN A 441 22.53 -14.76 -26.35
C GLN A 441 22.24 -15.23 -24.92
N LEU A 442 21.78 -16.47 -24.73
CA LEU A 442 21.54 -17.05 -23.42
C LEU A 442 22.81 -17.16 -22.58
N ALA A 443 23.93 -17.58 -23.19
CA ALA A 443 25.22 -17.65 -22.51
C ALA A 443 25.65 -16.26 -21.99
N ASP A 444 25.44 -15.23 -22.81
CA ASP A 444 25.76 -13.84 -22.47
C ASP A 444 24.82 -13.26 -21.39
N PHE A 445 23.53 -13.65 -21.38
CA PHE A 445 22.58 -13.27 -20.32
C PHE A 445 22.97 -13.89 -18.98
N LYS A 446 23.37 -15.16 -18.97
CA LYS A 446 23.76 -15.89 -17.75
C LYS A 446 24.97 -15.28 -17.06
N LEU A 447 25.81 -14.53 -17.77
CA LEU A 447 26.98 -13.84 -17.20
C LEU A 447 26.59 -12.64 -16.31
N HIS A 448 25.50 -11.94 -16.63
CA HIS A 448 25.06 -10.74 -15.90
C HIS A 448 23.91 -10.97 -14.93
N GLN A 449 23.28 -12.15 -14.95
CA GLN A 449 22.05 -12.45 -14.21
C GLN A 449 22.15 -12.33 -12.68
N HIS A 450 23.36 -12.35 -12.11
CA HIS A 450 23.57 -12.39 -10.66
C HIS A 450 23.57 -10.99 -10.00
N ALA A 451 23.63 -9.91 -10.78
CA ALA A 451 23.55 -8.57 -10.21
C ALA A 451 22.12 -8.32 -9.69
N PRO A 452 21.92 -7.77 -8.46
CA PRO A 452 20.59 -7.61 -7.87
C PRO A 452 19.58 -6.86 -8.75
N ARG A 453 20.03 -5.82 -9.45
CA ARG A 453 19.23 -5.06 -10.42
C ARG A 453 18.76 -5.93 -11.59
N GLU A 454 19.62 -6.79 -12.10
CA GLU A 454 19.31 -7.69 -13.21
C GLU A 454 18.38 -8.82 -12.74
N GLN A 455 18.54 -9.31 -11.51
CA GLN A 455 17.61 -10.25 -10.89
C GLN A 455 16.21 -9.64 -10.77
N LEU A 456 16.11 -8.37 -10.33
CA LEU A 456 14.84 -7.65 -10.26
C LEU A 456 14.17 -7.59 -11.64
N PHE A 457 14.93 -7.22 -12.68
CA PHE A 457 14.44 -7.25 -14.06
C PHE A 457 13.91 -8.65 -14.46
N LEU A 458 14.71 -9.69 -14.26
CA LEU A 458 14.37 -11.06 -14.64
C LEU A 458 13.18 -11.63 -13.85
N LYS A 459 12.97 -11.18 -12.61
CA LYS A 459 11.82 -11.55 -11.78
C LYS A 459 10.50 -11.06 -12.36
N TYR A 460 10.49 -9.86 -12.90
CA TYR A 460 9.27 -9.27 -13.49
C TYR A 460 9.12 -9.60 -14.98
N LEU A 461 10.22 -9.77 -15.70
CA LEU A 461 10.24 -10.15 -17.11
C LEU A 461 11.25 -11.27 -17.32
N ASN A 462 10.78 -12.52 -17.27
CA ASN A 462 11.64 -13.69 -17.42
C ASN A 462 12.03 -13.95 -18.89
N VAL A 463 12.83 -13.05 -19.46
CA VAL A 463 13.33 -13.14 -20.84
C VAL A 463 14.19 -14.39 -21.03
N VAL A 464 14.86 -14.86 -19.97
CA VAL A 464 15.69 -16.08 -20.00
C VAL A 464 14.83 -17.29 -20.34
N GLU A 465 13.73 -17.50 -19.63
CA GLU A 465 12.84 -18.64 -19.89
C GLU A 465 12.19 -18.57 -21.28
N TRP A 466 11.83 -17.36 -21.73
CA TRP A 466 11.37 -17.16 -23.10
C TRP A 466 12.42 -17.59 -24.13
N MET A 467 13.69 -17.16 -23.98
CA MET A 467 14.78 -17.55 -24.87
C MET A 467 15.08 -19.06 -24.81
N GLU A 468 15.05 -19.67 -23.62
CA GLU A 468 15.25 -21.11 -23.44
C GLU A 468 14.17 -21.91 -24.20
N GLY A 469 12.91 -21.46 -24.15
CA GLY A 469 11.82 -22.02 -24.95
C GLY A 469 12.04 -21.94 -26.46
N LYS A 470 12.86 -20.99 -26.95
CA LYS A 470 13.21 -20.87 -28.38
C LYS A 470 14.38 -21.78 -28.78
N VAL A 471 15.25 -22.16 -27.84
CA VAL A 471 16.32 -23.14 -28.08
C VAL A 471 15.78 -24.56 -28.01
N GLY A 472 14.86 -24.85 -27.09
CA GLY A 472 14.28 -26.18 -26.86
C GLY A 472 13.28 -26.66 -27.91
N LYS A 473 12.65 -25.76 -28.69
CA LYS A 473 11.80 -26.13 -29.82
C LYS A 473 12.64 -26.56 -31.03
N LYS A 474 13.15 -27.79 -30.99
CA LYS A 474 13.58 -28.49 -32.22
C LYS A 474 12.33 -29.04 -32.92
N GLY A 475 11.87 -28.35 -33.96
CA GLY A 475 10.81 -28.83 -34.87
C GLY A 475 9.42 -28.38 -34.48
#